data_AF-A0A1Y2GA12-F1
#
_entry.id   AF-A0A1Y2GA12-F1
#
_cell.length_a   1.000
_cell.length_b   1.000
_cell.length_c   1.000
_cell.angle_alpha   90.00
_cell.angle_beta   90.00
_cell.angle_gamma   90.00
#
_symmetry.space_group_name_H-M   'P 1'
#
loop_
_entity.id
_entity.type
_entity.pdbx_description
1 polymer ?
#
loop_
_entity_poly.entity_id
_entity_poly.type
_entity_poly.pdbx_seq_one_letter_code
_entity_poly.pdbx_strand_id
1 'polypeptide(L)'
;MATQTPTMHHDNASQVTELSDVKVVSRQASVRSIKQKRMSILDSVIFCSLLCVIGGVSTASQGAINAQLGKYTGQGLSSTIVFCIGALTSCLYFLIEVRGRPPSNLMLMMSKAPWWSWTGGVLGATFVIITILSIPKLGAGTTTAIIISAKLIFSCIIDHFRFFGIPYRKYTWQRMLATVGLVGCVAVISQF
;
A
#
# COMPACT_ATOMS: atom_id res chain seq x y z
N MET A 1 51.75 0.14 69.89
CA MET A 1 50.37 0.56 69.56
C MET A 1 50.23 0.40 68.05
N ALA A 2 49.44 -0.58 67.60
CA ALA A 2 49.34 -0.98 66.20
C ALA A 2 48.10 -0.35 65.54
N THR A 3 48.22 0.15 64.30
CA THR A 3 47.13 0.25 63.30
C THR A 3 47.70 0.75 61.95
N GLN A 4 47.89 -0.16 60.98
CA GLN A 4 47.04 -0.44 59.81
C GLN A 4 47.22 0.54 58.62
N THR A 5 48.01 0.11 57.64
CA THR A 5 48.01 0.57 56.25
C THR A 5 46.75 0.05 55.52
N PRO A 6 45.96 0.90 54.83
CA PRO A 6 44.78 0.45 54.10
C PRO A 6 45.19 -0.20 52.78
N THR A 7 44.81 -1.46 52.60
CA THR A 7 45.06 -2.28 51.41
C THR A 7 44.10 -1.93 50.27
N MET A 8 44.57 -1.19 49.27
CA MET A 8 43.86 -0.87 48.02
C MET A 8 44.02 -2.01 46.99
N HIS A 9 43.49 -3.22 47.26
CA HIS A 9 43.64 -4.36 46.32
C HIS A 9 42.35 -5.16 46.02
N HIS A 10 41.17 -4.70 46.47
CA HIS A 10 39.92 -5.47 46.30
C HIS A 10 38.93 -4.95 45.23
N ASP A 11 39.23 -3.88 44.51
CA ASP A 11 38.19 -3.10 43.78
C ASP A 11 38.20 -3.26 42.25
N ASN A 12 39.21 -3.92 41.66
CA ASN A 12 39.33 -3.98 40.20
C ASN A 12 38.51 -5.14 39.58
N ALA A 13 38.38 -6.27 40.28
CA ALA A 13 37.59 -7.42 39.81
C ALA A 13 36.08 -7.18 39.88
N SER A 14 35.61 -6.47 40.92
CA SER A 14 34.23 -5.99 41.06
C SER A 14 33.88 -5.02 39.93
N GLN A 15 34.74 -4.03 39.67
CA GLN A 15 34.53 -3.07 38.59
C GLN A 15 34.50 -3.72 37.20
N VAL A 16 35.40 -4.67 36.91
CA VAL A 16 35.40 -5.38 35.62
C VAL A 16 34.14 -6.23 35.42
N THR A 17 33.64 -6.85 36.49
CA THR A 17 32.40 -7.64 36.46
C THR A 17 31.20 -6.73 36.19
N GLU A 18 31.09 -5.61 36.89
CA GLU A 18 30.01 -4.62 36.71
C GLU A 18 30.03 -3.98 35.31
N LEU A 19 31.22 -3.63 34.79
CA LEU A 19 31.41 -3.14 33.43
C LEU A 19 31.02 -4.18 32.37
N SER A 20 31.24 -5.47 32.64
CA SER A 20 30.83 -6.56 31.75
C SER A 20 29.30 -6.74 31.74
N ASP A 21 28.66 -6.67 32.90
CA ASP A 21 27.21 -6.79 33.05
C ASP A 21 26.47 -5.61 32.38
N VAL A 22 26.97 -4.38 32.53
CA VAL A 22 26.40 -3.19 31.86
C VAL A 22 26.47 -3.31 30.34
N LYS A 23 27.57 -3.85 29.80
CA LYS A 23 27.71 -4.11 28.35
C LYS A 23 26.77 -5.21 27.87
N VAL A 24 26.55 -6.25 28.67
CA VAL A 24 25.62 -7.34 28.33
C VAL A 24 24.18 -6.85 28.34
N VAL A 25 23.77 -6.10 29.37
CA VAL A 25 22.42 -5.54 29.49
C VAL A 25 22.10 -4.54 28.38
N SER A 26 23.03 -3.62 28.06
CA SER A 26 22.84 -2.66 26.96
C SER A 26 22.76 -3.34 25.59
N ARG A 27 23.55 -4.39 25.35
CA ARG A 27 23.48 -5.19 24.12
C ARG A 27 22.16 -5.96 24.01
N GLN A 28 21.67 -6.54 25.11
CA GLN A 28 20.37 -7.21 25.15
C GLN A 28 19.20 -6.24 24.92
N ALA A 29 19.25 -5.04 25.49
CA ALA A 29 18.25 -3.99 25.27
C ALA A 29 18.20 -3.55 23.79
N SER A 30 19.37 -3.39 23.15
CA SER A 30 19.46 -3.06 21.72
C SER A 30 18.94 -4.18 20.82
N VAL A 31 19.26 -5.44 21.12
CA VAL A 31 18.72 -6.60 20.38
C VAL A 31 17.20 -6.70 20.54
N ARG A 32 16.66 -6.48 21.74
CA ARG A 32 15.22 -6.45 21.99
C ARG A 32 14.52 -5.34 21.23
N SER A 33 15.07 -4.12 21.18
CA SER A 33 14.47 -3.00 20.45
C SER A 33 14.45 -3.24 18.93
N ILE A 34 15.51 -3.83 18.38
CA ILE A 34 15.58 -4.21 16.96
C ILE A 34 14.55 -5.31 16.66
N LYS A 35 14.42 -6.32 17.52
CA LYS A 35 13.44 -7.40 17.35
C LYS A 35 12.00 -6.87 17.47
N GLN A 36 11.72 -5.99 18.44
CA GLN A 36 10.42 -5.33 18.63
C GLN A 36 10.03 -4.49 17.40
N LYS A 37 10.95 -3.66 16.91
CA LYS A 37 10.74 -2.81 15.74
C LYS A 37 10.55 -3.67 14.48
N ARG A 38 11.32 -4.73 14.31
CA ARG A 38 11.19 -5.66 13.18
C ARG A 38 9.86 -6.44 13.22
N MET A 39 9.41 -6.90 14.37
CA MET A 39 8.10 -7.57 14.51
C MET A 39 6.96 -6.61 14.19
N SER A 40 6.97 -5.37 14.73
CA SER A 40 5.96 -4.35 14.41
C SER A 40 5.92 -3.96 12.92
N ILE A 41 7.07 -3.87 12.25
CA ILE A 41 7.14 -3.60 10.80
C ILE A 41 6.58 -4.79 10.01
N LEU A 42 6.96 -6.03 10.36
CA LEU A 42 6.50 -7.21 9.64
C LEU A 42 4.99 -7.40 9.79
N ASP A 43 4.44 -7.24 10.99
CA ASP A 43 3.00 -7.33 11.23
C ASP A 43 2.25 -6.28 10.39
N SER A 44 2.79 -5.06 10.30
CA SER A 44 2.22 -3.98 9.49
C SER A 44 2.34 -4.27 7.98
N VAL A 45 3.47 -4.80 7.51
CA VAL A 45 3.69 -5.13 6.09
C VAL A 45 2.83 -6.30 5.65
N ILE A 46 2.74 -7.35 6.47
CA ILE A 46 1.90 -8.53 6.20
C ILE A 46 0.43 -8.09 6.17
N PHE A 47 -0.02 -7.31 7.16
CA PHE A 47 -1.37 -6.77 7.19
C PHE A 47 -1.69 -5.91 5.96
N CYS A 48 -0.82 -4.96 5.60
CA CYS A 48 -1.00 -4.15 4.40
C CYS A 48 -1.00 -5.02 3.13
N SER A 49 -0.16 -6.05 3.06
CA SER A 49 -0.12 -6.97 1.92
C SER A 49 -1.42 -7.75 1.79
N LEU A 50 -2.00 -8.23 2.91
CA LEU A 50 -3.31 -8.88 2.93
C LEU A 50 -4.41 -7.93 2.45
N LEU A 51 -4.40 -6.67 2.90
CA LEU A 51 -5.35 -5.66 2.39
C LEU A 51 -5.19 -5.41 0.88
N CYS A 52 -3.96 -5.39 0.37
CA CYS A 52 -3.71 -5.28 -1.07
C CYS A 52 -4.26 -6.50 -1.84
N VAL A 53 -4.14 -7.71 -1.29
CA VAL A 53 -4.72 -8.92 -1.89
C VAL A 53 -6.24 -8.81 -1.93
N ILE A 54 -6.88 -8.41 -0.83
CA ILE A 54 -8.33 -8.18 -0.77
C ILE A 54 -8.74 -7.14 -1.81
N GLY A 55 -8.03 -6.01 -1.88
CA GLY A 55 -8.29 -4.96 -2.87
C GLY A 55 -8.18 -5.47 -4.31
N GLY A 56 -7.22 -6.34 -4.61
CA GLY A 56 -7.06 -7.00 -5.90
C GLY A 56 -8.24 -7.91 -6.25
N VAL A 57 -8.68 -8.75 -5.31
CA VAL A 57 -9.87 -9.60 -5.47
C VAL A 57 -11.12 -8.75 -5.68
N SER A 58 -11.30 -7.69 -4.88
CA SER A 58 -12.42 -6.76 -5.02
C SER A 58 -12.46 -6.10 -6.39
N THR A 59 -11.32 -5.61 -6.89
CA THR A 59 -11.28 -4.96 -8.21
C THR A 59 -11.50 -5.93 -9.37
N ALA A 60 -11.01 -7.17 -9.27
CA ALA A 60 -11.28 -8.21 -10.28
C ALA A 60 -12.78 -8.56 -10.33
N SER A 61 -13.41 -8.77 -9.16
CA SER A 61 -14.84 -9.06 -9.06
C SER A 61 -15.71 -7.88 -9.50
N GLN A 62 -15.32 -6.65 -9.16
CA GLN A 62 -16.06 -5.43 -9.49
C GLN A 62 -16.31 -5.30 -10.99
N GLY A 63 -15.31 -5.60 -11.84
CA GLY A 63 -15.49 -5.53 -13.28
C GLY A 63 -16.65 -6.40 -13.77
N ALA A 64 -16.67 -7.67 -13.37
CA ALA A 64 -17.70 -8.62 -13.76
C ALA A 64 -19.09 -8.24 -13.23
N ILE A 65 -19.18 -7.82 -11.96
CA ILE A 65 -20.43 -7.39 -11.33
C ILE A 65 -21.00 -6.17 -12.05
N ASN A 66 -20.16 -5.17 -12.34
CA ASN A 66 -20.58 -3.95 -13.02
C ASN A 66 -21.01 -4.22 -14.47
N ALA A 67 -20.27 -5.07 -15.19
CA ALA A 67 -20.64 -5.46 -16.55
C ALA A 67 -21.99 -6.19 -16.57
N GLN A 68 -22.28 -7.01 -15.56
CA GLN A 68 -23.56 -7.69 -15.43
C GLN A 68 -24.70 -6.71 -15.16
N LEU A 69 -24.52 -5.73 -14.26
CA LEU A 69 -25.50 -4.66 -14.05
C LEU A 69 -25.76 -3.85 -15.33
N GLY A 70 -24.71 -3.61 -16.12
CA GLY A 70 -24.78 -2.94 -17.42
C GLY A 70 -25.65 -3.67 -18.44
N LYS A 71 -25.81 -5.00 -18.35
CA LYS A 71 -26.72 -5.77 -19.22
C LYS A 71 -28.20 -5.50 -18.93
N TYR A 72 -28.55 -5.16 -17.69
CA TYR A 72 -29.94 -4.93 -17.27
C TYR A 72 -30.35 -3.46 -17.36
N THR A 73 -29.43 -2.55 -17.05
CA THR A 73 -29.73 -1.12 -16.87
C THR A 73 -29.16 -0.24 -17.99
N GLY A 74 -28.35 -0.82 -18.89
CA GLY A 74 -27.55 -0.08 -19.85
C GLY A 74 -26.23 0.43 -19.25
N GLN A 75 -25.27 0.71 -20.12
CA GLN A 75 -23.87 0.99 -19.72
C GLN A 75 -23.74 2.29 -18.92
N GLY A 76 -24.43 3.36 -19.35
CA GLY A 76 -24.39 4.66 -18.70
C GLY A 76 -25.00 4.65 -17.30
N LEU A 77 -26.23 4.14 -17.18
CA LEU A 77 -26.93 4.09 -15.88
C LEU A 77 -26.21 3.17 -14.89
N SER A 78 -25.72 2.01 -15.35
CA SER A 78 -24.91 1.11 -14.52
C SER A 78 -23.66 1.80 -13.98
N SER A 79 -22.93 2.55 -14.82
CA SER A 79 -21.75 3.29 -14.39
C SER A 79 -22.10 4.33 -13.32
N THR A 80 -23.18 5.07 -13.51
CA THR A 80 -23.65 6.08 -12.54
C THR A 80 -24.03 5.43 -11.21
N ILE A 81 -24.82 4.35 -11.22
CA ILE A 81 -25.27 3.65 -10.00
C ILE A 81 -24.06 3.15 -9.21
N VAL A 82 -23.11 2.48 -9.87
CA VAL A 82 -21.91 1.95 -9.20
C VAL A 82 -21.08 3.07 -8.59
N PHE A 83 -20.94 4.20 -9.29
CA PHE A 83 -20.23 5.37 -8.75
C PHE A 83 -20.96 5.99 -7.55
N CYS A 84 -22.28 6.09 -7.59
CA CYS A 84 -23.07 6.57 -6.45
C CYS A 84 -22.90 5.66 -5.23
N ILE A 85 -22.96 4.34 -5.41
CA ILE A 85 -22.74 3.38 -4.32
C ILE A 85 -21.30 3.51 -3.78
N GLY A 86 -20.30 3.58 -4.65
CA GLY A 86 -18.90 3.76 -4.24
C GLY A 86 -18.65 5.08 -3.50
N ALA A 87 -19.29 6.17 -3.93
CA ALA A 87 -19.24 7.46 -3.27
C ALA A 87 -19.89 7.39 -1.87
N LEU A 88 -21.03 6.72 -1.74
CA LEU A 88 -21.69 6.50 -0.45
C LEU A 88 -20.80 5.69 0.50
N THR A 89 -20.21 4.58 0.02
CA THR A 89 -19.28 3.77 0.82
C THR A 89 -18.06 4.59 1.27
N SER A 90 -17.50 5.41 0.39
CA SER A 90 -16.36 6.28 0.71
C SER A 90 -16.75 7.37 1.73
N CYS A 91 -17.96 7.91 1.63
CA CYS A 91 -18.50 8.87 2.60
C CYS A 91 -18.65 8.24 3.99
N LEU A 92 -19.17 7.01 4.07
CA LEU A 92 -19.27 6.28 5.34
C LEU A 92 -17.89 6.02 5.96
N TYR A 93 -16.90 5.63 5.15
CA TYR A 93 -15.52 5.47 5.62
C TYR A 93 -14.96 6.77 6.19
N PHE A 94 -15.16 7.90 5.48
CA PHE A 94 -14.77 9.22 5.98
C PHE A 94 -15.43 9.56 7.33
N LEU A 95 -16.72 9.30 7.49
CA LEU A 95 -17.43 9.56 8.76
C LEU A 95 -16.89 8.73 9.93
N ILE A 96 -16.51 7.48 9.67
CA ILE A 96 -15.86 6.60 10.66
C ILE A 96 -14.47 7.14 11.01
N GLU A 97 -13.69 7.53 10.00
CA GLU A 97 -12.33 8.06 10.17
C GLU A 97 -12.32 9.31 11.06
N VAL A 98 -13.22 10.26 10.80
CA VAL A 98 -13.33 11.49 11.60
C VAL A 98 -14.10 11.30 12.90
N ARG A 99 -14.63 10.09 13.18
CA ARG A 99 -15.48 9.78 14.34
C ARG A 99 -16.65 10.77 14.48
N GLY A 100 -17.22 11.18 13.34
CA GLY A 100 -18.27 12.21 13.27
C GLY A 100 -17.83 13.65 13.56
N ARG A 101 -16.53 13.93 13.69
CA ARG A 101 -15.99 15.28 13.96
C ARG A 101 -15.11 15.76 12.81
N PRO A 102 -15.68 16.41 11.78
CA PRO A 102 -14.90 16.88 10.64
C PRO A 102 -13.83 17.90 11.06
N PRO A 103 -12.71 17.98 10.34
CA PRO A 103 -11.66 18.95 10.63
C PRO A 103 -12.16 20.39 10.51
N SER A 104 -11.74 21.26 11.42
CA SER A 104 -12.24 22.63 11.56
C SER A 104 -11.99 23.54 10.34
N ASN A 105 -10.98 23.22 9.52
CA ASN A 105 -10.56 24.03 8.37
C ASN A 105 -10.49 23.21 7.06
N LEU A 106 -11.53 22.43 6.76
CA LEU A 106 -11.58 21.56 5.58
C LEU A 106 -11.30 22.32 4.27
N MET A 107 -11.86 23.53 4.11
CA MET A 107 -11.68 24.38 2.93
C MET A 107 -10.20 24.73 2.68
N LEU A 108 -9.46 25.06 3.75
CA LEU A 108 -8.03 25.38 3.67
C LEU A 108 -7.19 24.14 3.30
N MET A 109 -7.59 22.96 3.79
CA MET A 109 -6.92 21.70 3.44
C MET A 109 -7.11 21.37 1.95
N MET A 110 -8.33 21.52 1.43
CA MET A 110 -8.64 21.30 0.02
C MET A 110 -7.88 22.27 -0.89
N SER A 111 -7.77 23.55 -0.49
CA SER A 111 -7.04 24.56 -1.28
C SER A 111 -5.53 24.31 -1.40
N LYS A 112 -4.94 23.49 -0.52
CA LYS A 112 -3.51 23.13 -0.59
C LYS A 112 -3.24 21.95 -1.52
N ALA A 113 -4.27 21.23 -1.95
CA ALA A 113 -4.12 20.08 -2.82
C ALA A 113 -3.77 20.51 -4.25
N PRO A 114 -2.79 19.86 -4.92
CA PRO A 114 -2.44 20.19 -6.29
C PRO A 114 -3.62 19.88 -7.23
N TRP A 115 -3.82 20.69 -8.29
CA TRP A 115 -5.00 20.56 -9.16
C TRP A 115 -5.18 19.15 -9.76
N TRP A 116 -4.08 18.44 -10.04
CA TRP A 116 -4.12 17.09 -10.61
C TRP A 116 -4.65 16.03 -9.62
N SER A 117 -4.61 16.27 -8.30
CA SER A 117 -5.11 15.26 -7.34
C SER A 117 -6.62 15.05 -7.46
N TRP A 118 -7.33 16.05 -7.98
CA TRP A 118 -8.77 16.03 -8.18
C TRP A 118 -9.19 15.18 -9.39
N THR A 119 -8.27 14.85 -10.30
CA THR A 119 -8.60 14.06 -11.50
C THR A 119 -8.79 12.58 -11.21
N GLY A 120 -8.46 12.10 -10.00
CA GLY A 120 -8.61 10.70 -9.61
C GLY A 120 -10.04 10.16 -9.78
N GLY A 121 -11.04 10.99 -9.48
CA GLY A 121 -12.45 10.63 -9.67
C GLY A 121 -12.81 10.40 -11.15
N VAL A 122 -12.32 11.25 -12.03
CA VAL A 122 -12.52 11.13 -13.49
C VAL A 122 -11.85 9.87 -14.01
N LEU A 123 -10.59 9.62 -13.63
CA LEU A 123 -9.85 8.41 -14.04
C LEU A 123 -10.55 7.13 -13.56
N GLY A 124 -11.09 7.12 -12.35
CA GLY A 124 -11.90 6.02 -11.83
C GLY A 124 -13.18 5.78 -12.63
N ALA A 125 -13.89 6.85 -13.02
CA ALA A 125 -15.11 6.77 -13.81
C ALA A 125 -14.82 6.20 -15.20
N THR A 126 -13.79 6.71 -15.87
CA THR A 126 -13.31 6.18 -17.14
C THR A 126 -12.95 4.70 -17.04
N PHE A 127 -12.26 4.29 -15.97
CA PHE A 127 -11.92 2.88 -15.73
C PHE A 127 -13.14 1.97 -15.63
N VAL A 128 -14.18 2.38 -14.89
CA VAL A 128 -15.42 1.62 -14.74
C VAL A 128 -16.18 1.52 -16.07
N ILE A 129 -16.26 2.62 -16.82
CA ILE A 129 -16.90 2.62 -18.14
C ILE A 129 -16.17 1.64 -19.08
N ILE A 130 -14.84 1.73 -19.17
CA ILE A 130 -14.04 0.84 -20.03
C ILE A 130 -14.26 -0.63 -19.66
N THR A 131 -14.32 -0.97 -18.37
CA THR A 131 -14.56 -2.35 -17.93
C THR A 131 -15.96 -2.85 -18.28
N ILE A 132 -17.01 -2.04 -18.06
CA ILE A 132 -18.39 -2.37 -18.45
C ILE A 132 -18.49 -2.63 -19.98
N LEU A 133 -17.78 -1.84 -20.78
CA LEU A 133 -17.76 -1.96 -22.25
C LEU A 133 -16.98 -3.17 -22.76
N SER A 134 -15.88 -3.50 -22.09
CA SER A 134 -14.90 -4.47 -22.59
C SER A 134 -15.22 -5.91 -22.19
N ILE A 135 -15.72 -6.11 -20.97
CA ILE A 135 -15.97 -7.45 -20.43
C ILE A 135 -16.97 -8.27 -21.27
N PRO A 136 -18.08 -7.71 -21.79
CA PRO A 136 -18.98 -8.46 -22.66
C PRO A 136 -18.34 -8.91 -23.99
N LYS A 137 -17.27 -8.25 -24.44
CA LYS A 137 -16.60 -8.52 -25.73
C LYS A 137 -15.38 -9.43 -25.58
N LEU A 138 -14.58 -9.20 -24.55
CA LEU A 138 -13.28 -9.87 -24.34
C LEU A 138 -13.34 -10.92 -23.24
N GLY A 139 -14.42 -10.97 -22.44
CA GLY A 139 -14.48 -11.75 -21.21
C GLY A 139 -13.80 -11.04 -20.02
N ALA A 140 -14.17 -11.46 -18.81
CA ALA A 140 -13.69 -10.85 -17.57
C ALA A 140 -12.20 -11.13 -17.30
N GLY A 141 -11.73 -12.34 -17.61
CA GLY A 141 -10.33 -12.74 -17.44
C GLY A 141 -9.39 -11.91 -18.30
N THR A 142 -9.61 -11.92 -19.61
CA THR A 142 -8.80 -11.19 -20.60
C THR A 142 -8.82 -9.68 -20.34
N THR A 143 -9.99 -9.10 -20.06
CA THR A 143 -10.08 -7.66 -19.74
C THR A 143 -9.25 -7.30 -18.50
N THR A 144 -9.38 -8.09 -17.44
CA THR A 144 -8.63 -7.87 -16.18
C THR A 144 -7.13 -8.01 -16.40
N ALA A 145 -6.71 -9.03 -17.15
CA ALA A 145 -5.32 -9.27 -17.49
C ALA A 145 -4.70 -8.08 -18.23
N ILE A 146 -5.33 -7.60 -19.30
CA ILE A 146 -4.89 -6.43 -20.08
C ILE A 146 -4.75 -5.20 -19.18
N ILE A 147 -5.75 -4.93 -18.35
CA ILE A 147 -5.77 -3.79 -17.41
C ILE A 147 -4.61 -3.88 -16.42
N ILE A 148 -4.38 -5.05 -15.81
CA ILE A 148 -3.30 -5.24 -14.84
C ILE A 148 -1.95 -5.01 -15.50
N SER A 149 -1.74 -5.55 -16.71
CA SER A 149 -0.51 -5.30 -17.48
C SER A 149 -0.29 -3.81 -17.75
N ALA A 150 -1.30 -3.11 -18.24
CA ALA A 150 -1.21 -1.68 -18.49
C ALA A 150 -0.90 -0.88 -17.21
N LYS A 151 -1.56 -1.22 -16.08
CA LYS A 151 -1.29 -0.60 -14.76
C LYS A 151 0.16 -0.78 -14.32
N LEU A 152 0.74 -1.97 -14.54
CA LEU A 152 2.12 -2.26 -14.13
C LEU A 152 3.16 -1.55 -15.00
N ILE A 153 2.95 -1.51 -16.32
CA ILE A 153 3.79 -0.73 -17.24
C ILE A 153 3.75 0.74 -16.82
N PHE A 154 2.55 1.29 -16.61
CA PHE A 154 2.39 2.69 -16.23
C PHE A 154 2.95 2.99 -14.84
N SER A 155 2.84 2.06 -13.88
CA SER A 155 3.49 2.17 -12.56
C SER A 155 5.01 2.28 -12.69
N CYS A 156 5.63 1.55 -13.62
CA CYS A 156 7.07 1.66 -13.87
C CYS A 156 7.45 3.02 -14.44
N ILE A 157 6.64 3.56 -15.36
CA ILE A 157 6.82 4.90 -15.93
C ILE A 157 6.73 5.95 -14.82
N ILE A 158 5.70 5.88 -13.97
CA ILE A 158 5.52 6.79 -12.83
C ILE A 158 6.75 6.76 -11.90
N ASP A 159 7.23 5.56 -11.54
CA ASP A 159 8.38 5.39 -10.65
C ASP A 159 9.68 5.94 -11.27
N HIS A 160 9.84 5.82 -12.60
CA HIS A 160 11.02 6.30 -13.30
C HIS A 160 11.04 7.84 -13.43
N PHE A 161 9.92 8.43 -13.88
CA PHE A 161 9.79 9.87 -14.12
C PHE A 161 9.41 10.67 -12.88
N ARG A 162 9.12 10.02 -11.75
CA ARG A 162 8.75 10.65 -10.47
C ARG A 162 7.46 11.46 -10.60
N PHE A 163 6.52 10.98 -11.42
CA PHE A 163 5.21 11.63 -11.51
C PHE A 163 4.53 11.64 -10.13
N PHE A 164 3.73 12.69 -9.87
CA PHE A 164 2.91 12.84 -8.66
C PHE A 164 3.66 13.00 -7.32
N GLY A 165 4.93 13.41 -7.33
CA GLY A 165 5.67 13.74 -6.10
C GLY A 165 6.08 12.52 -5.27
N ILE A 166 6.12 11.34 -5.88
CA ILE A 166 6.45 10.08 -5.22
C ILE A 166 7.97 10.02 -4.95
N PRO A 167 8.42 9.56 -3.76
CA PRO A 167 9.83 9.46 -3.44
C PRO A 167 10.60 8.54 -4.39
N TYR A 168 11.84 8.92 -4.72
CA TYR A 168 12.67 8.19 -5.69
C TYR A 168 12.88 6.74 -5.29
N ARG A 169 12.51 5.82 -6.17
CA ARG A 169 12.82 4.40 -6.05
C ARG A 169 13.67 3.97 -7.22
N LYS A 170 14.87 3.42 -6.94
CA LYS A 170 15.75 2.88 -7.98
C LYS A 170 15.00 1.83 -8.78
N TYR A 171 14.87 2.07 -10.08
CA TYR A 171 14.29 1.12 -11.01
C TYR A 171 15.33 0.04 -11.31
N THR A 172 15.13 -1.17 -10.76
CA THR A 172 16.07 -2.28 -10.93
C THR A 172 15.71 -3.11 -12.17
N TRP A 173 16.71 -3.72 -12.79
CA TRP A 173 16.53 -4.65 -13.92
C TRP A 173 15.52 -5.78 -13.61
N GLN A 174 15.47 -6.22 -12.35
CA GLN A 174 14.51 -7.22 -11.87
C GLN A 174 13.05 -6.77 -12.03
N ARG A 175 12.75 -5.47 -11.84
CA ARG A 175 11.39 -4.94 -12.04
C ARG A 175 11.02 -4.91 -13.53
N MET A 176 11.96 -4.58 -14.40
CA MET A 176 11.74 -4.64 -15.85
C MET A 176 11.40 -6.07 -16.30
N LEU A 177 12.21 -7.04 -15.85
CA LEU A 177 12.00 -8.45 -16.18
C LEU A 177 10.64 -8.95 -15.66
N ALA A 178 10.26 -8.57 -14.44
CA ALA A 178 8.97 -8.91 -13.87
C ALA A 178 7.80 -8.29 -14.67
N THR A 179 7.90 -7.02 -15.08
CA THR A 179 6.87 -6.37 -15.91
C THR A 179 6.72 -7.05 -17.27
N VAL A 180 7.83 -7.36 -17.94
CA VAL A 180 7.82 -8.07 -19.23
C VAL A 180 7.23 -9.47 -19.08
N GLY A 181 7.60 -10.20 -18.03
CA GLY A 181 7.03 -11.51 -17.72
C GLY A 181 5.51 -11.45 -17.52
N LEU A 182 5.01 -10.42 -16.84
CA LEU A 182 3.58 -10.22 -16.62
C LEU A 182 2.81 -9.94 -17.91
N VAL A 183 3.38 -9.12 -18.80
CA VAL A 183 2.82 -8.91 -20.15
C VAL A 183 2.79 -10.21 -20.95
N GLY A 184 3.83 -11.03 -20.85
CA GLY A 184 3.86 -12.37 -21.44
C GLY A 184 2.74 -13.28 -20.93
N CYS A 185 2.51 -13.31 -19.61
CA CYS A 185 1.39 -14.06 -19.03
C CYS A 185 0.04 -13.61 -19.58
N VAL A 186 -0.16 -12.30 -19.80
CA VAL A 186 -1.41 -11.76 -20.35
C VAL A 186 -1.61 -12.14 -21.81
N ALA A 187 -0.56 -12.13 -22.63
CA ALA A 187 -0.62 -12.60 -24.02
C ALA A 187 -1.10 -14.06 -24.08
N VAL A 188 -0.57 -14.92 -23.20
CA VAL A 188 -0.98 -16.33 -23.11
C VAL A 188 -2.44 -16.45 -22.66
N ILE A 189 -2.85 -15.74 -21.59
CA ILE A 189 -4.23 -15.77 -21.09
C ILE A 189 -5.21 -15.32 -22.19
N SER A 190 -4.86 -14.33 -23.01
CA SER A 190 -5.73 -13.80 -24.05
C SER A 190 -5.97 -14.73 -25.25
N GLN A 191 -5.20 -15.82 -25.37
CA GLN A 191 -5.31 -16.80 -26.45
C GLN A 191 -6.34 -17.90 -26.16
N PHE A 192 -6.89 -17.96 -24.95
CA PHE A 192 -7.91 -18.92 -24.51
C PHE A 192 -9.20 -18.20 -24.11
#